data_AF-A0A1G6FJD9-F1
#
_entry.id   AF-A0A1G6FJD9-F1
#
_cell.length_a   1.000
_cell.length_b   1.000
_cell.length_c   1.000
_cell.angle_alpha   90.00
_cell.angle_beta   90.00
_cell.angle_gamma   90.00
#
_symmetry.space_group_name_H-M   'P 1'
#
loop_
_entity.id
_entity.type
_entity.pdbx_description
1 polymer ?
#
loop_
_entity_poly.entity_id
_entity_poly.type
_entity_poly.pdbx_seq_one_letter_code
_entity_poly.pdbx_strand_id
1 'polypeptide(L)'
;MRKNQFKCEDCGKTINITESLGNIIVYCPDCHKYIRCLCDYGFGPVAPCDIFCGLERIGLILGEKGRYKLVSRKYGIEKDLVGGYKNLACYEEATKILEEYMNKS
;
A
#
# COMPACT_ATOMS: atom_id res chain seq x y z
N MET A 1 -7.04 20.71 6.62
CA MET A 1 -6.43 19.46 6.10
C MET A 1 -7.53 18.42 5.92
N ARG A 2 -7.70 17.83 4.73
CA ARG A 2 -8.69 16.77 4.51
C ARG A 2 -8.19 15.50 5.21
N LYS A 3 -9.03 14.88 6.03
CA LYS A 3 -8.72 13.59 6.67
C LYS A 3 -9.21 12.49 5.74
N ASN A 4 -8.31 11.59 5.34
CA ASN A 4 -8.72 10.37 4.65
C ASN A 4 -9.08 9.33 5.70
N GLN A 5 -10.36 8.93 5.73
CA GLN A 5 -10.87 7.96 6.68
C GLN A 5 -11.03 6.59 6.01
N PHE A 6 -10.37 5.59 6.58
CA PHE A 6 -10.39 4.20 6.11
C PHE A 6 -11.00 3.31 7.17
N LYS A 7 -12.04 2.54 6.82
CA LYS A 7 -12.68 1.59 7.73
C LYS A 7 -12.32 0.16 7.31
N CYS A 8 -11.78 -0.61 8.23
CA CYS A 8 -11.57 -2.05 8.03
C CYS A 8 -12.92 -2.77 8.05
N GLU A 9 -13.19 -3.58 7.02
CA GLU A 9 -14.45 -4.32 6.91
C GLU A 9 -14.50 -5.52 7.85
N ASP A 10 -13.34 -6.07 8.25
CA ASP A 10 -13.26 -7.23 9.14
C ASP A 10 -13.51 -6.90 10.61
N CYS A 11 -12.81 -5.90 11.17
CA CYS A 11 -12.93 -5.55 12.59
C CYS A 11 -13.69 -4.25 12.86
N GLY A 12 -14.08 -3.53 11.80
CA GLY A 12 -14.80 -2.26 11.91
C GLY A 12 -13.96 -1.06 12.36
N LYS A 13 -12.65 -1.24 12.61
CA LYS A 13 -11.76 -0.17 13.05
C LYS A 13 -11.59 0.91 11.98
N THR A 14 -11.57 2.15 12.42
CA THR A 14 -11.41 3.32 11.56
C THR A 14 -10.03 3.95 11.75
N ILE A 15 -9.33 4.15 10.64
CA ILE A 15 -8.01 4.77 10.57
C ILE A 15 -8.17 6.13 9.89
N ASN A 16 -7.62 7.17 10.52
CA ASN A 16 -7.67 8.52 9.99
C ASN A 16 -6.26 8.95 9.59
N ILE A 17 -5.94 8.89 8.30
CA ILE A 17 -4.67 9.37 7.78
C ILE A 17 -4.82 10.86 7.51
N THR A 18 -4.05 11.67 8.25
CA THR A 18 -4.11 13.15 8.21
C THR A 18 -3.26 13.77 7.11
N GLU A 19 -2.40 12.98 6.48
CA GLU A 19 -1.55 13.42 5.40
C GLU A 19 -2.31 13.46 4.07
N SER A 20 -2.10 14.54 3.30
CA SER A 20 -2.62 14.67 1.94
C SER A 20 -1.77 13.82 1.00
N LEU A 21 -2.02 12.52 0.98
CA LEU A 21 -1.29 11.57 0.16
C LEU A 21 -2.13 11.24 -1.08
N GLY A 22 -1.55 11.46 -2.26
CA GLY A 22 -2.22 11.22 -3.54
C GLY A 22 -2.35 9.74 -3.90
N ASN A 23 -1.41 8.90 -3.44
CA ASN A 23 -1.38 7.47 -3.76
C ASN A 23 -0.97 6.64 -2.55
N ILE A 24 -1.92 5.93 -1.94
CA ILE A 24 -1.66 5.11 -0.76
C ILE A 24 -2.38 3.77 -0.78
N ILE A 25 -1.75 2.77 -0.17
CA ILE A 25 -2.35 1.49 0.21
C ILE A 25 -2.42 1.47 1.73
N VAL A 26 -3.56 1.07 2.28
CA VAL A 26 -3.80 1.08 3.73
C VAL A 26 -4.18 -0.31 4.21
N TYR A 27 -3.49 -0.77 5.25
CA TYR A 27 -3.77 -2.00 6.00
C TYR A 27 -4.32 -1.68 7.38
N CYS A 28 -5.13 -2.62 7.88
CA CYS A 28 -5.60 -2.60 9.25
C CYS A 28 -4.46 -2.94 10.22
N PRO A 29 -4.18 -2.12 11.25
CA PRO A 29 -3.14 -2.43 12.22
C PRO A 29 -3.48 -3.61 13.14
N ASP A 30 -4.76 -4.01 13.23
CA ASP A 30 -5.20 -5.08 14.12
C ASP A 30 -5.40 -6.39 13.36
N CYS A 31 -5.88 -6.32 12.12
CA CYS A 31 -6.13 -7.51 11.30
C CYS A 31 -5.03 -7.80 10.29
N HIS A 32 -4.12 -6.85 10.05
CA HIS A 32 -3.13 -6.87 8.95
C HIS A 32 -3.73 -7.13 7.56
N LYS A 33 -5.04 -6.91 7.40
CA LYS A 33 -5.75 -7.05 6.14
C LYS A 33 -5.75 -5.75 5.36
N TYR A 34 -5.67 -5.87 4.04
CA TYR A 34 -5.85 -4.76 3.11
C TYR A 34 -7.21 -4.09 3.32
N ILE A 35 -7.22 -2.76 3.39
CA ILE A 35 -8.44 -1.95 3.48
C ILE A 35 -8.75 -1.32 2.12
N ARG A 36 -7.80 -0.55 1.56
CA ARG A 36 -8.01 0.23 0.32
C ARG A 36 -6.72 0.77 -0.29
N CYS A 37 -6.69 0.88 -1.63
CA CYS A 37 -5.81 1.74 -2.45
C CYS A 37 -6.57 3.03 -2.71
N LEU A 38 -6.06 4.17 -2.25
CA LEU A 38 -6.50 5.49 -2.71
C LEU A 38 -5.46 5.98 -3.69
N CYS A 39 -5.83 5.96 -4.96
CA CYS A 39 -4.91 6.08 -6.07
C CYS A 39 -5.57 7.06 -7.05
N ASP A 40 -5.12 8.32 -7.05
CA ASP A 40 -5.67 9.38 -7.89
C ASP A 40 -5.38 9.01 -9.36
N TYR A 41 -6.44 8.76 -10.16
CA TYR A 41 -6.47 8.45 -11.60
C TYR A 41 -6.63 6.97 -12.01
N GLY A 42 -7.78 6.68 -12.63
CA GLY A 42 -8.21 5.38 -13.16
C GLY A 42 -7.55 4.91 -14.46
N PHE A 43 -6.27 5.24 -14.71
CA PHE A 43 -5.53 4.82 -15.92
C PHE A 43 -4.31 3.93 -15.65
N GLY A 44 -3.93 3.69 -14.40
CA GLY A 44 -2.82 2.80 -14.03
C GLY A 44 -2.30 3.01 -12.60
N PRO A 45 -1.28 2.27 -12.16
CA PRO A 45 -0.66 2.45 -10.87
C PRO A 45 0.21 3.70 -10.90
N VAL A 46 -0.16 4.67 -10.07
CA VAL A 46 0.56 5.91 -9.87
C VAL A 46 1.59 5.74 -8.76
N ALA A 47 2.86 5.71 -9.14
CA ALA A 47 3.98 5.68 -8.22
C ALA A 47 4.65 7.07 -8.12
N PRO A 48 5.23 7.45 -6.97
CA PRO A 48 5.35 6.65 -5.75
C PRO A 48 4.01 6.43 -5.05
N CYS A 49 3.81 5.22 -4.50
CA CYS A 49 2.63 4.85 -3.73
C CYS A 49 3.06 4.38 -2.33
N ASP A 50 2.59 5.07 -1.30
CA ASP A 50 2.94 4.76 0.09
C ASP A 50 2.06 3.66 0.68
N ILE A 51 2.65 2.81 1.50
CA ILE A 51 1.94 1.70 2.14
C ILE A 51 1.93 1.91 3.64
N PHE A 52 0.73 2.00 4.22
CA PHE A 52 0.51 2.21 5.64
C PHE A 52 -0.14 1.00 6.30
N CYS A 53 0.24 0.74 7.55
CA CYS A 53 -0.48 -0.13 8.46
C CYS A 53 -0.91 0.72 9.67
N GLY A 54 -2.20 1.04 9.77
CA GLY A 54 -2.64 2.09 10.68
C GLY A 54 -2.07 3.46 10.29
N LEU A 55 -1.33 4.09 11.20
CA LEU A 55 -0.64 5.37 10.98
C LEU A 55 0.84 5.21 10.65
N GLU A 56 1.34 3.98 10.67
CA GLU A 56 2.75 3.69 10.40
C GLU A 56 2.96 3.41 8.91
N ARG A 57 3.91 4.11 8.30
CA ARG A 57 4.35 3.79 6.94
C ARG A 57 5.24 2.55 6.97
N ILE A 58 4.74 1.47 6.38
CA ILE A 58 5.43 0.16 6.35
C ILE A 58 6.11 -0.11 5.02
N GLY A 59 5.81 0.63 3.96
CA GLY A 59 6.40 0.41 2.65
C GLY A 59 6.15 1.54 1.66
N LEU A 60 6.77 1.39 0.50
CA LEU A 60 6.68 2.30 -0.64
C LEU A 60 6.83 1.50 -1.93
N ILE A 61 5.95 1.76 -2.89
CA ILE A 61 6.10 1.29 -4.27
C ILE A 61 6.66 2.44 -5.08
N LEU A 62 7.86 2.25 -5.62
CA LEU A 62 8.49 3.16 -6.57
C LEU A 62 8.18 2.71 -7.99
N GLY A 63 8.07 3.65 -8.92
CA GLY A 63 7.86 3.36 -10.34
C GLY A 63 8.79 4.22 -11.18
N GLU A 64 9.56 3.58 -12.07
CA GLU A 64 10.43 4.26 -13.01
C GLU A 64 10.37 3.55 -14.38
N LYS A 65 10.06 4.31 -15.44
CA LYS A 65 10.05 3.82 -16.85
C LYS A 65 9.27 2.50 -17.04
N GLY A 66 8.13 2.36 -16.37
CA GLY A 66 7.26 1.17 -16.47
C GLY A 66 7.69 -0.03 -15.65
N ARG A 67 8.73 0.10 -14.81
CA ARG A 67 9.13 -0.89 -13.81
C ARG A 67 8.71 -0.40 -12.43
N TYR A 68 8.36 -1.34 -11.57
CA TYR A 68 7.95 -1.05 -10.20
C TYR A 68 8.85 -1.78 -9.21
N LYS A 69 9.10 -1.15 -8.06
CA LYS A 69 9.92 -1.71 -6.99
C LYS A 69 9.21 -1.50 -5.65
N LEU A 70 9.07 -2.57 -4.86
CA LEU A 70 8.63 -2.49 -3.48
C LEU A 70 9.84 -2.28 -2.56
N VAL A 71 9.76 -1.25 -1.73
CA VAL A 71 10.73 -0.93 -0.70
C VAL A 71 10.03 -0.90 0.66
N SER A 72 10.47 -1.72 1.60
CA SER A 72 10.05 -1.69 3.00
C SER A 72 11.27 -1.77 3.90
N ARG A 73 11.60 -0.67 4.58
CA ARG A 73 12.66 -0.69 5.59
C ARG A 73 12.29 -1.54 6.80
N LYS A 74 11.02 -1.53 7.19
CA LYS A 74 10.49 -2.28 8.35
C LYS A 74 10.73 -3.79 8.20
N TYR A 75 10.50 -4.32 7.00
CA TYR A 75 10.64 -5.75 6.71
C TYR A 75 11.93 -6.10 5.97
N GLY A 76 12.84 -5.13 5.76
CA GLY A 76 14.08 -5.34 5.01
C GLY A 76 13.88 -5.73 3.53
N ILE A 77 12.78 -5.28 2.92
CA ILE A 77 12.42 -5.62 1.54
C ILE A 77 12.93 -4.53 0.61
N GLU A 78 13.70 -4.95 -0.40
CA GLU A 78 13.92 -4.18 -1.62
C GLU A 78 13.80 -5.15 -2.80
N LYS A 79 12.67 -5.09 -3.52
CA LYS A 79 12.34 -6.09 -4.53
C LYS A 79 11.68 -5.46 -5.75
N ASP A 80 12.22 -5.76 -6.93
CA ASP A 80 11.59 -5.42 -8.19
C ASP A 80 10.32 -6.26 -8.37
N LEU A 81 9.23 -5.60 -8.74
CA LEU A 81 7.93 -6.21 -9.01
C LEU A 81 7.88 -6.61 -10.49
N VAL A 82 7.40 -7.83 -10.74
CA VAL A 82 7.24 -8.36 -12.09
C VAL A 82 5.96 -7.81 -12.73
N GLY A 83 4.92 -7.60 -11.92
CA GLY A 83 3.67 -6.98 -12.29
C GLY A 83 3.89 -5.54 -12.77
N GLY A 84 3.37 -5.24 -13.96
CA GLY A 84 3.41 -3.89 -14.53
C GLY A 84 2.16 -3.08 -14.23
N TYR A 85 1.91 -2.08 -15.07
CA TYR A 85 0.80 -1.14 -14.89
C TYR A 85 -0.59 -1.72 -15.19
N LYS A 86 -0.65 -2.75 -16.04
CA LYS A 86 -1.92 -3.36 -16.45
C LYS A 86 -2.62 -3.97 -15.24
N ASN A 87 -3.91 -3.67 -15.10
CA ASN A 87 -4.77 -4.18 -14.03
C ASN A 87 -4.21 -3.95 -12.61
N LEU A 88 -3.34 -2.95 -12.40
CA LEU A 88 -2.70 -2.69 -11.11
C LEU A 88 -1.89 -3.88 -10.57
N ALA A 89 -1.38 -4.76 -11.45
CA ALA A 89 -0.68 -5.98 -11.06
C ALA A 89 0.51 -5.74 -10.12
N CYS A 90 1.22 -4.61 -10.25
CA CYS A 90 2.28 -4.24 -9.31
C CYS A 90 1.77 -4.05 -7.88
N TYR A 91 0.57 -3.49 -7.68
CA TYR A 91 0.00 -3.27 -6.36
C TYR A 91 -0.45 -4.58 -5.73
N GLU A 92 -1.06 -5.46 -6.52
CA GLU A 92 -1.45 -6.80 -6.06
C GLU A 92 -0.24 -7.62 -5.65
N GLU A 93 0.83 -7.62 -6.46
CA GLU A 93 2.07 -8.32 -6.14
C GLU A 93 2.72 -7.76 -4.87
N ALA A 94 2.84 -6.44 -4.76
CA ALA A 94 3.40 -5.79 -3.58
C ALA A 94 2.60 -6.10 -2.31
N THR A 95 1.27 -6.15 -2.43
CA THR A 95 0.35 -6.46 -1.33
C THR A 95 0.57 -7.88 -0.84
N LYS A 96 0.58 -8.86 -1.76
CA LYS A 96 0.84 -10.28 -1.41
C LYS A 96 2.19 -10.46 -0.72
N ILE A 97 3.24 -9.82 -1.24
CA ILE A 97 4.56 -9.88 -0.61
C ILE A 97 4.48 -9.34 0.81
N LEU A 98 3.91 -8.15 1.03
CA LEU A 98 3.84 -7.58 2.38
C LEU A 98 2.99 -8.41 3.34
N GLU A 99 1.86 -8.94 2.89
CA GLU A 99 1.00 -9.81 3.71
C GLU A 99 1.75 -11.05 4.20
N GLU A 100 2.62 -11.65 3.39
CA GLU A 100 3.47 -12.76 3.84
C GLU A 100 4.42 -12.35 4.97
N TYR A 101 4.99 -11.14 4.94
CA TYR A 101 5.88 -10.68 6.02
C TYR A 101 5.11 -10.25 7.27
N MET A 102 3.95 -9.61 7.09
CA MET A 102 3.08 -9.20 8.19
C MET A 102 2.54 -10.40 8.98
N ASN A 103 2.27 -11.52 8.32
CA ASN A 103 1.73 -12.73 8.95
C ASN A 103 2.81 -13.69 9.48
N LYS A 104 4.08 -13.47 9.13
CA LYS A 104 5.22 -14.25 9.66
C LYS A 104 5.82 -13.66 10.94
N SER A 105 5.43 -12.43 11.30
CA SER A 105 5.90 -11.69 12.48
C SER A 105 4.94 -11.85 13.64
#